data_AF-A0A7J4M7E7-F1
#
_entry.id   AF-A0A7J4M7E7-F1
#
_cell.length_a   1.000
_cell.length_b   1.000
_cell.length_c   1.000
_cell.angle_alpha   90.00
_cell.angle_beta   90.00
_cell.angle_gamma   90.00
#
_symmetry.space_group_name_H-M   'P 1'
#
loop_
_entity.id
_entity.type
_entity.pdbx_description
1 polymer ?
#
loop_
_entity_poly.entity_id
_entity_poly.type
_entity_poly.pdbx_seq_one_letter_code
_entity_poly.pdbx_strand_id
1 'polypeptide(L)'
;MANYGYAGIKFPPLSEKEIQEKYSEFEDEMKEVLVWKKEEEVRLVKGKTPQSKSAAKRALVKVARRIDTVNGNLLYWKLRKEGKSHFYANIERAEFWDTLKNKDKED
;
A
#
# COMPACT_ATOMS: atom_id res chain seq x y z
N MET A 1 16.67 -34.60 -23.80
CA MET A 1 17.01 -33.41 -22.99
C MET A 1 15.94 -32.36 -23.24
N ALA A 2 15.24 -31.89 -22.21
CA ALA A 2 14.30 -30.79 -22.38
C ALA A 2 15.08 -29.51 -22.74
N ASN A 3 14.67 -28.86 -23.83
CA ASN A 3 15.35 -27.68 -24.34
C ASN A 3 14.90 -26.47 -23.51
N TYR A 4 15.65 -26.13 -22.46
CA TYR A 4 15.41 -24.96 -21.59
C TYR A 4 15.84 -23.65 -22.27
N GLY A 5 15.49 -23.46 -23.54
CA GLY A 5 15.74 -22.21 -24.25
C GLY A 5 14.92 -21.08 -23.63
N TYR A 6 15.52 -19.89 -23.49
CA TYR A 6 14.81 -18.70 -23.05
C TYR A 6 13.65 -18.40 -24.02
N ALA A 7 12.42 -18.51 -23.54
CA ALA A 7 11.20 -18.35 -24.34
C ALA A 7 10.80 -16.88 -24.59
N GLY A 8 11.70 -15.92 -24.29
CA GLY A 8 11.39 -14.51 -24.35
C GLY A 8 10.64 -13.99 -23.12
N ILE A 9 10.29 -12.71 -23.17
CA ILE A 9 9.53 -12.04 -22.12
C ILE A 9 8.05 -12.42 -22.28
N LYS A 10 7.45 -13.05 -21.26
CA LYS A 10 6.04 -13.47 -21.27
C LYS A 10 5.06 -12.30 -21.25
N PHE A 11 5.43 -11.19 -20.60
CA PHE A 11 4.60 -9.99 -20.47
C PHE A 11 5.45 -8.76 -20.73
N PRO A 12 5.10 -7.91 -21.70
CA PRO A 12 5.86 -6.70 -21.96
C PRO A 12 5.91 -5.83 -20.70
N PRO A 13 7.00 -5.08 -20.49
CA PRO A 13 7.04 -4.10 -19.42
C PRO A 13 5.92 -3.08 -19.63
N LEU A 14 5.31 -2.64 -18.53
CA LEU A 14 4.28 -1.61 -18.55
C LEU A 14 4.79 -0.34 -19.23
N SER A 15 3.92 0.26 -20.03
CA SER A 15 4.09 1.59 -20.59
C SER A 15 4.03 2.67 -19.51
N GLU A 16 4.54 3.86 -19.84
CA GLU A 16 4.49 5.02 -18.95
C GLU A 16 3.05 5.40 -18.57
N LYS A 17 2.11 5.27 -19.51
CA LYS A 17 0.68 5.53 -19.26
C LYS A 17 0.11 4.56 -18.24
N GLU A 18 0.37 3.27 -18.39
CA GLU A 18 -0.09 2.25 -17.43
C GLU A 18 0.54 2.45 -16.04
N ILE A 19 1.81 2.87 -15.97
CA ILE A 19 2.47 3.22 -14.70
C ILE A 19 1.79 4.43 -14.05
N GLN A 20 1.44 5.45 -14.84
CA GLN A 20 0.76 6.64 -14.34
C GLN A 20 -0.67 6.34 -13.87
N GLU A 21 -1.41 5.51 -14.61
CA GLU A 21 -2.74 5.03 -14.22
C GLU A 21 -2.66 4.27 -12.89
N LYS A 22 -1.71 3.33 -12.75
CA LYS A 22 -1.49 2.61 -11.50
C LYS A 22 -1.17 3.54 -10.35
N TYR A 23 -0.30 4.53 -10.57
CA TYR A 23 0.00 5.53 -9.54
C TYR A 23 -1.26 6.30 -9.10
N SER A 24 -2.09 6.74 -10.04
CA SER A 24 -3.35 7.44 -9.76
C SER A 24 -4.36 6.56 -9.01
N GLU A 25 -4.49 5.29 -9.39
CA GLU A 25 -5.37 4.32 -8.70
C GLU A 25 -5.01 4.24 -7.20
N PHE A 26 -3.73 4.18 -6.87
CA PHE A 26 -3.29 4.12 -5.47
C PHE A 26 -3.42 5.46 -4.73
N GLU A 27 -3.37 6.60 -5.43
CA GLU A 27 -3.68 7.91 -4.83
C GLU A 27 -5.16 8.01 -4.45
N ASP A 28 -6.05 7.50 -5.31
CA ASP A 28 -7.49 7.46 -5.04
C ASP A 28 -7.82 6.47 -3.93
N GLU A 29 -7.18 5.29 -3.94
CA GLU A 29 -7.30 4.34 -2.83
C GLU A 29 -6.89 4.96 -1.48
N MET A 30 -5.80 5.73 -1.46
CA MET A 30 -5.38 6.42 -0.24
C MET A 30 -6.45 7.40 0.26
N LYS A 31 -7.10 8.14 -0.64
CA LYS A 31 -8.19 9.06 -0.25
C LYS A 31 -9.35 8.29 0.40
N GLU A 32 -9.76 7.17 -0.18
CA GLU A 32 -10.81 6.31 0.38
C GLU A 32 -10.45 5.79 1.78
N VAL A 33 -9.23 5.30 1.94
CA VAL A 33 -8.74 4.78 3.22
C VAL A 33 -8.70 5.89 4.30
N LEU A 34 -8.33 7.11 3.92
CA LEU A 34 -8.35 8.26 4.83
C LEU A 34 -9.77 8.70 5.21
N VAL A 35 -10.74 8.58 4.30
CA VAL A 35 -12.16 8.78 4.63
C VAL A 35 -12.61 7.72 5.63
N TRP A 36 -12.31 6.44 5.36
CA TRP A 36 -12.66 5.36 6.28
C TRP A 36 -12.03 5.56 7.67
N LYS A 37 -10.77 6.01 7.75
CA LYS A 37 -10.13 6.37 9.02
C LYS A 37 -10.97 7.38 9.82
N LYS A 38 -11.38 8.47 9.17
CA LYS A 38 -12.16 9.54 9.82
C LYS A 38 -13.52 9.03 10.31
N GLU A 39 -14.20 8.22 9.52
CA GLU A 39 -15.48 7.62 9.92
C GLU A 39 -15.33 6.74 11.17
N GLU A 40 -14.26 5.96 11.23
CA GLU A 40 -13.97 5.09 12.37
C GLU A 40 -13.54 5.87 13.61
N GLU A 41 -12.78 6.96 13.47
CA GLU A 41 -12.46 7.89 14.56
C GLU A 41 -13.72 8.52 15.15
N VAL A 42 -14.65 8.95 14.29
CA VAL A 42 -15.96 9.47 14.72
C VAL A 42 -16.75 8.38 15.45
N ARG A 43 -16.76 7.14 14.93
CA ARG A 43 -17.44 6.00 15.57
C ARG A 43 -16.84 5.63 16.92
N LEU A 44 -15.53 5.79 17.10
CA LEU A 44 -14.87 5.55 18.38
C LEU A 44 -15.35 6.53 19.46
N VAL A 45 -15.53 7.81 19.11
CA VAL A 45 -15.96 8.86 20.05
C VAL A 45 -17.48 8.82 20.27
N LYS A 46 -18.26 8.83 19.18
CA LYS A 46 -19.73 8.97 19.19
C LYS A 46 -20.49 7.65 19.24
N GLY A 47 -19.79 6.51 19.20
CA GLY A 47 -20.41 5.18 19.22
C GLY A 47 -21.33 5.00 20.43
N LYS A 48 -22.58 4.61 20.18
CA LYS A 48 -23.63 4.52 21.21
C LYS A 48 -23.35 3.42 22.25
N THR A 49 -22.70 2.33 21.84
CA THR A 49 -22.46 1.16 22.70
C THR A 49 -20.97 0.87 22.87
N PRO A 50 -20.54 0.26 24.00
CA PRO A 50 -19.17 -0.19 24.17
C PRO A 50 -18.69 -1.13 23.06
N GLN A 51 -19.58 -1.97 22.53
CA GLN A 51 -19.30 -2.89 21.44
C GLN A 51 -18.98 -2.13 20.14
N SER A 52 -19.74 -1.07 19.83
CA SER A 52 -19.50 -0.20 18.67
C SER A 52 -18.13 0.48 18.78
N LYS A 53 -17.79 1.03 19.95
CA LYS A 53 -16.46 1.65 20.19
C LYS A 53 -15.33 0.63 20.10
N SER A 54 -15.53 -0.57 20.64
CA SER A 54 -14.56 -1.67 20.57
C SER A 54 -14.33 -2.13 19.12
N ALA A 55 -15.39 -2.22 18.32
CA ALA A 55 -15.29 -2.52 16.88
C ALA A 55 -14.54 -1.41 16.13
N ALA A 56 -14.83 -0.15 16.41
CA ALA A 56 -14.13 0.99 15.83
C ALA A 56 -12.63 0.97 16.15
N LYS A 57 -12.26 0.69 17.41
CA LYS A 57 -10.85 0.56 17.81
C LYS A 57 -10.13 -0.53 17.01
N ARG A 58 -10.74 -1.69 16.80
CA ARG A 58 -10.17 -2.76 15.97
C ARG A 58 -10.10 -2.39 14.49
N ALA A 59 -11.11 -1.67 13.99
CA ALA A 59 -11.12 -1.19 12.61
C ALA A 59 -9.98 -0.21 12.36
N LEU A 60 -9.72 0.74 13.28
CA LEU A 60 -8.62 1.69 13.17
C LEU A 60 -7.25 1.01 13.05
N VAL A 61 -7.00 -0.09 13.77
CA VAL A 61 -5.77 -0.89 13.62
C VAL A 61 -5.66 -1.48 12.21
N LYS A 62 -6.76 -1.94 11.63
CA LYS A 62 -6.78 -2.46 10.24
C LYS A 62 -6.58 -1.35 9.22
N VAL A 63 -7.19 -0.19 9.46
CA VAL A 63 -7.05 1.00 8.61
C VAL A 63 -5.60 1.48 8.62
N ALA A 64 -4.94 1.54 9.78
CA ALA A 64 -3.52 1.88 9.88
C ALA A 64 -2.65 0.96 9.00
N ARG A 65 -2.82 -0.37 9.13
CA ARG A 65 -2.12 -1.35 8.28
C ARG A 65 -2.41 -1.16 6.78
N ARG A 66 -3.64 -0.76 6.43
CA ARG A 66 -3.99 -0.48 5.04
C ARG A 66 -3.29 0.79 4.54
N ILE A 67 -3.24 1.85 5.34
CA ILE A 67 -2.48 3.08 5.03
C ILE A 67 -1.02 2.72 4.75
N ASP A 68 -0.40 1.90 5.58
CA ASP A 68 0.99 1.46 5.38
C ASP A 68 1.18 0.67 4.09
N THR A 69 0.23 -0.20 3.76
CA THR A 69 0.24 -0.97 2.51
C THR A 69 0.14 -0.04 1.30
N VAL A 70 -0.80 0.91 1.32
CA VAL A 70 -1.01 1.86 0.22
C VAL A 70 0.19 2.80 0.10
N ASN A 71 0.77 3.28 1.19
CA ASN A 71 1.99 4.09 1.19
C ASN A 71 3.16 3.37 0.53
N GLY A 72 3.37 2.09 0.84
CA GLY A 72 4.42 1.29 0.19
C GLY A 72 4.20 1.14 -1.32
N ASN A 73 2.95 0.98 -1.74
CA ASN A 73 2.61 0.90 -3.17
C ASN A 73 2.72 2.27 -3.87
N LEU A 74 2.32 3.36 -3.22
CA LEU A 74 2.52 4.72 -3.72
C LEU A 74 4.00 5.03 -3.91
N LEU A 75 4.84 4.68 -2.94
CA LEU A 75 6.30 4.80 -3.06
C LEU A 75 6.82 4.03 -4.29
N TYR A 76 6.43 2.77 -4.42
CA TYR A 76 6.83 1.94 -5.55
C TYR A 76 6.41 2.56 -6.90
N TRP A 77 5.15 2.95 -7.05
CA TRP A 77 4.64 3.49 -8.32
C TRP A 77 5.18 4.89 -8.61
N LYS A 78 5.44 5.70 -7.58
CA LYS A 78 6.13 6.97 -7.72
C LYS A 78 7.53 6.78 -8.30
N LEU A 79 8.31 5.86 -7.75
CA LEU A 79 9.66 5.55 -8.25
C LEU A 79 9.61 5.03 -9.69
N ARG A 80 8.61 4.19 -10.02
CA ARG A 80 8.39 3.72 -11.40
C ARG A 80 8.05 4.87 -12.35
N LYS A 81 7.22 5.81 -11.92
CA LYS A 81 6.85 7.02 -12.67
C LYS A 81 8.06 7.94 -12.89
N GLU A 82 8.99 7.99 -11.94
CA GLU A 82 10.26 8.72 -12.03
C GLU A 82 11.32 8.00 -12.90
N GLY A 83 10.97 6.86 -13.52
CA GLY A 83 11.85 6.11 -14.41
C GLY A 83 12.81 5.14 -13.71
N LYS A 84 12.63 4.89 -12.41
CA LYS A 84 13.41 3.85 -11.71
C LYS A 84 12.98 2.46 -12.17
N SER A 85 13.92 1.52 -12.12
CA SER A 85 13.66 0.13 -12.48
C SER A 85 12.68 -0.53 -11.51
N HIS A 86 11.99 -1.59 -11.97
CA HIS A 86 11.15 -2.43 -11.12
C HIS A 86 11.90 -2.97 -9.91
N PHE A 87 13.16 -3.37 -10.10
CA PHE A 87 14.01 -3.90 -9.06
C PHE A 87 14.29 -2.86 -7.98
N TYR A 88 14.73 -1.66 -8.38
CA TYR A 88 15.00 -0.56 -7.45
C TYR A 88 13.76 -0.19 -6.64
N ALA A 89 12.63 0.03 -7.31
CA ALA A 89 11.37 0.39 -6.65
C ALA A 89 10.89 -0.69 -5.66
N ASN A 90 11.16 -1.97 -5.93
CA ASN A 90 10.84 -3.06 -5.01
C ASN A 90 11.72 -3.06 -3.75
N ILE A 91 13.01 -2.76 -3.88
CA ILE A 91 13.92 -2.67 -2.73
C ILE A 91 13.41 -1.57 -1.79
N GLU A 92 13.18 -0.37 -2.31
CA GLU A 92 12.72 0.79 -1.53
C GLU A 92 11.38 0.50 -0.83
N ARG A 93 10.45 -0.20 -1.52
CA ARG A 93 9.19 -0.62 -0.91
C ARG A 93 9.40 -1.63 0.23
N ALA A 94 10.31 -2.58 0.06
CA ALA A 94 10.62 -3.57 1.09
C ALA A 94 11.28 -2.91 2.30
N GLU A 95 12.25 -2.02 2.06
CA GLU A 95 12.92 -1.23 3.10
C GLU A 95 11.91 -0.38 3.88
N PHE A 96 10.99 0.31 3.18
CA PHE A 96 9.90 1.04 3.82
C PHE A 96 9.11 0.14 4.78
N TRP A 97 8.65 -1.04 4.34
CA TRP A 97 7.89 -1.94 5.22
C TRP A 97 8.72 -2.51 6.37
N ASP A 98 10.01 -2.74 6.17
CA ASP A 98 10.90 -3.18 7.25
C ASP A 98 11.12 -2.07 8.29
N THR A 99 11.20 -0.81 7.87
CA THR A 99 11.26 0.32 8.83
C THR A 99 10.01 0.39 9.71
N LEU A 100 8.83 0.09 9.16
CA LEU A 100 7.58 0.07 9.93
C LEU A 100 7.58 -1.07 10.96
N LYS A 101 7.98 -2.28 10.56
CA LYS A 101 8.07 -3.43 11.48
C LYS A 101 9.06 -3.22 12.62
N ASN A 102 10.13 -2.48 12.38
CA ASN A 102 11.15 -2.22 13.40
C ASN A 102 10.69 -1.12 14.37
N LYS A 103 9.96 -0.10 13.91
CA LYS A 103 9.30 0.87 14.80
C LYS A 103 8.33 0.19 15.76
N ASP A 104 7.50 -0.73 15.27
CA ASP A 104 6.56 -1.50 16.10
C ASP A 104 7.23 -2.39 17.17
N LYS A 105 8.56 -2.60 17.13
CA LYS A 105 9.31 -3.39 18.13
C LYS A 105 9.99 -2.54 19.19
N GLU A 106 10.17 -1.25 18.93
CA GLU A 106 10.82 -0.31 19.85
C GLU A 106 9.80 0.41 20.75
N ASP A 107 8.53 0.44 20.36
CA ASP A 107 7.37 0.95 21.13
C ASP A 107 6.67 -0.14 21.98
#